data_AF-A0A662KPY1-F1
#
_entry.id   AF-A0A662KPY1-F1
#
_cell.length_a   1.000
_cell.length_b   1.000
_cell.length_c   1.000
_cell.angle_alpha   90.00
_cell.angle_beta   90.00
_cell.angle_gamma   90.00
#
_symmetry.space_group_name_H-M   'P 1'
#
loop_
_entity.id
_entity.type
_entity.pdbx_description
1 polymer ?
#
loop_
_entity_poly.entity_id
_entity_poly.type
_entity_poly.pdbx_seq_one_letter_code
_entity_poly.pdbx_strand_id
1 'polypeptide(L)'
;MSWRKTLILGLIFAVLVLAYFLVMPRKGVKAEQRLLAGIDKITKFTLKTRSGTSTVGIDSATGKWYLLEPVRYPADTVAVREVVDKALEAAYTVVVADSGNPEEYGLAPVPWVDFSVNGVGFKLGDESPTRNGVYAQIYNDKRILLVPREIRTTLLRVPTDFRDKSIMPKLDIAAVKKVIVKRPAGELVFARKDGKWWITQPIESEAEQNYVHDLISSTINARAADFAAEDHSDSVIAAHNLRQAGTITLIDTTGKEYVLNVLGEYSKEDSSLLGCYGWTPSKKPLFEIASYLITLVSRPAQYYRSRQICKATSADHIEIIAPESTVLIAGIKAGGWFIFGKDTMLANSKTIEKFLRDIEYAYIDSFLKDKRFRDSGWRFVLSIEGKPCTLFVGDTARGYRIQVRKGSGPEYLYVAKSRILPWKGYNTERFVQKRMMDIPISDINEVEVRLGGKTYKFIRRSKEDWRVKTPSGARDMKIKQIRPTIEAVVHMAYKKVSLDTAFSLDASHSDMIASITDKNGAKHRLYLGKPEGEFRPAYAEGEKIKFLVPTPAYDDVKRRLENVLKLK
;
A
#
# COMPACT_ATOMS: atom_id res chain seq x y z
N MET A 1 -48.88 43.07 -16.79
CA MET A 1 -48.10 43.19 -18.05
C MET A 1 -48.88 42.46 -19.14
N SER A 2 -49.37 43.14 -20.18
CA SER A 2 -50.24 42.50 -21.19
C SER A 2 -49.46 41.48 -22.01
N TRP A 3 -49.88 40.21 -22.01
CA TRP A 3 -49.28 39.09 -22.77
C TRP A 3 -48.91 39.42 -24.23
N ARG A 4 -49.69 40.29 -24.87
CA ARG A 4 -49.43 40.78 -26.24
C ARG A 4 -48.11 41.56 -26.37
N LYS A 5 -47.73 42.33 -25.34
CA LYS A 5 -46.45 43.08 -25.31
C LYS A 5 -45.26 42.15 -25.07
N THR A 6 -45.44 41.07 -24.30
CA THR A 6 -44.41 40.04 -24.08
C THR A 6 -44.15 39.22 -25.34
N LEU A 7 -45.19 38.90 -26.12
CA LEU A 7 -45.04 38.25 -27.42
C LEU A 7 -44.29 39.14 -28.43
N ILE A 8 -44.62 40.43 -28.51
CA ILE A 8 -43.93 41.37 -29.39
C ILE A 8 -42.46 41.50 -29.00
N LEU A 9 -42.15 41.60 -27.70
CA LEU A 9 -40.78 41.69 -27.22
C LEU A 9 -39.99 40.39 -27.49
N GLY A 10 -40.61 39.23 -27.31
CA GLY A 10 -40.02 37.93 -27.65
C GLY A 10 -39.74 37.79 -29.15
N LEU A 11 -40.61 38.33 -30.00
CA LEU A 11 -40.44 38.31 -31.45
C LEU A 11 -39.34 39.27 -31.90
N ILE A 12 -39.25 40.46 -31.30
CA ILE A 12 -38.13 41.40 -31.51
C ILE A 12 -36.82 40.77 -31.05
N PHE A 13 -36.80 40.10 -29.90
CA PHE A 13 -35.60 39.42 -29.41
C PHE A 13 -35.18 38.27 -30.32
N ALA A 14 -36.12 37.46 -30.81
CA ALA A 14 -35.84 36.39 -31.77
C ALA A 14 -35.31 36.95 -33.10
N VAL A 15 -35.85 38.06 -33.59
CA VAL A 15 -35.36 38.75 -34.80
C VAL A 15 -33.98 39.35 -34.57
N LEU A 16 -33.70 39.92 -33.39
CA LEU A 16 -32.37 40.44 -33.05
C LEU A 16 -31.34 39.33 -32.90
N VAL A 17 -31.70 38.19 -32.31
CA VAL A 17 -30.83 37.00 -32.25
C VAL A 17 -30.60 36.44 -33.65
N LEU A 18 -31.64 36.34 -34.48
CA LEU A 18 -31.51 35.87 -35.87
C LEU A 18 -30.66 36.84 -36.70
N ALA A 19 -30.85 38.15 -36.55
CA ALA A 19 -30.03 39.18 -37.19
C ALA A 19 -28.59 39.13 -36.68
N TYR A 20 -28.36 38.89 -35.38
CA TYR A 20 -27.04 38.67 -34.82
C TYR A 20 -26.37 37.43 -35.43
N PHE A 21 -27.10 36.32 -35.62
CA PHE A 21 -26.59 35.11 -36.28
C PHE A 21 -26.44 35.22 -37.81
N LEU A 22 -27.17 36.13 -38.47
CA LEU A 22 -27.08 36.42 -39.91
C LEU A 22 -25.97 37.44 -40.24
N VAL A 23 -25.71 38.39 -39.34
CA VAL A 23 -24.68 39.44 -39.49
C VAL A 23 -23.33 39.01 -38.92
N MET A 24 -23.30 38.09 -37.94
CA MET A 24 -22.07 37.37 -37.64
C MET A 24 -21.64 36.63 -38.91
N PRO A 25 -20.44 36.89 -39.46
CA PRO A 25 -19.92 36.03 -40.50
C PRO A 25 -19.91 34.63 -39.90
N ARG A 26 -20.72 33.71 -40.48
CA ARG A 26 -20.43 32.28 -40.34
C ARG A 26 -18.96 32.18 -40.72
N LYS A 27 -18.07 31.93 -39.76
CA LYS A 27 -16.71 31.50 -40.06
C LYS A 27 -16.91 30.19 -40.80
N GLY A 28 -17.09 30.27 -42.11
CA GLY A 28 -16.90 29.14 -42.98
C GLY A 28 -15.54 28.60 -42.57
N VAL A 29 -15.50 27.34 -42.16
CA VAL A 29 -14.26 26.61 -42.06
C VAL A 29 -13.72 26.61 -43.48
N LYS A 30 -12.98 27.67 -43.85
CA LYS A 30 -12.10 27.66 -45.02
C LYS A 30 -11.27 26.41 -44.79
N ALA A 31 -11.33 25.47 -45.73
CA ALA A 31 -10.58 24.23 -45.65
C ALA A 31 -9.15 24.54 -45.19
N GLU A 32 -8.81 24.13 -43.96
CA GLU A 32 -7.50 24.37 -43.37
C GLU A 32 -6.47 23.73 -44.29
N GLN A 33 -5.76 24.55 -45.04
CA GLN A 33 -4.73 24.08 -45.96
C GLN A 33 -3.48 23.79 -45.14
N ARG A 34 -3.04 22.52 -45.18
CA ARG A 34 -1.84 22.05 -44.49
C ARG A 34 -0.60 22.79 -45.00
N LEU A 35 0.32 23.08 -44.09
CA LEU A 35 1.63 23.67 -44.40
C LEU A 35 2.51 22.69 -45.19
N LEU A 36 2.34 21.37 -44.97
CA LEU A 36 3.04 20.30 -45.68
C LEU A 36 2.11 19.59 -46.67
N ALA A 37 1.64 20.30 -47.70
CA ALA A 37 0.77 19.71 -48.72
C ALA A 37 1.46 18.53 -49.45
N GLY A 38 0.75 17.41 -49.57
CA GLY A 38 1.24 16.21 -50.28
C GLY A 38 2.23 15.33 -49.48
N ILE A 39 2.51 15.67 -48.22
CA ILE A 39 3.31 14.83 -47.32
C ILE A 39 2.39 14.14 -46.32
N ASP A 40 2.21 12.83 -46.49
CA ASP A 40 1.39 12.01 -45.57
C ASP A 40 2.22 11.21 -44.57
N LYS A 41 3.54 11.10 -44.81
CA LYS A 41 4.45 10.32 -43.96
C LYS A 41 5.81 10.99 -43.85
N ILE A 42 6.32 11.08 -42.63
CA ILE A 42 7.65 11.61 -42.31
C ILE A 42 8.50 10.47 -41.74
N THR A 43 9.60 10.14 -42.41
CA THR A 43 10.60 9.15 -41.93
C THR A 43 11.93 9.80 -41.56
N LYS A 44 12.13 11.05 -41.98
CA LYS A 44 13.26 11.91 -41.64
C LYS A 44 12.81 13.36 -41.72
N PHE A 45 13.20 14.19 -40.76
CA PHE A 45 12.97 15.63 -40.79
C PHE A 45 14.18 16.38 -40.23
N THR A 46 14.28 17.65 -40.61
CA THR A 46 15.21 18.60 -40.01
C THR A 46 14.41 19.70 -39.36
N LEU A 47 14.69 19.95 -38.08
CA LEU A 47 14.11 21.01 -37.28
C LEU A 47 15.23 21.95 -36.85
N LYS A 48 15.18 23.21 -37.28
CA LYS A 48 16.05 24.26 -36.77
C LYS A 48 15.27 25.17 -35.86
N THR A 49 15.83 25.47 -34.71
CA THR A 49 15.33 26.47 -33.77
C THR A 49 16.48 27.40 -33.42
N ARG A 50 16.18 28.48 -32.68
CA ARG A 50 17.23 29.39 -32.16
C ARG A 50 18.22 28.69 -31.24
N SER A 51 17.86 27.53 -30.70
CA SER A 51 18.65 26.76 -29.75
C SER A 51 19.43 25.61 -30.41
N GLY A 52 19.30 25.39 -31.71
CA GLY A 52 20.08 24.39 -32.44
C GLY A 52 19.36 23.79 -33.64
N THR A 53 20.08 22.96 -34.39
CA THR A 53 19.53 22.17 -35.50
C THR A 53 19.53 20.70 -35.13
N SER A 54 18.40 20.03 -35.38
CA SER A 54 18.21 18.60 -35.17
C SER A 54 17.80 17.95 -36.47
N THR A 55 18.56 16.95 -36.91
CA THR A 55 18.11 16.06 -37.99
C THR A 55 17.73 14.74 -37.35
N VAL A 56 16.46 14.34 -37.46
CA VAL A 56 15.91 13.13 -36.84
C VAL A 56 15.36 12.22 -37.93
N GLY A 57 15.63 10.93 -37.85
CA GLY A 57 15.18 9.98 -38.86
C GLY A 57 15.17 8.53 -38.40
N ILE A 58 14.50 7.69 -39.17
CA ILE A 58 14.59 6.24 -39.04
C ILE A 58 15.99 5.82 -39.52
N ASP A 59 16.75 5.24 -38.61
CA ASP A 59 18.08 4.72 -38.90
C ASP A 59 17.98 3.44 -39.73
N SER A 60 18.73 3.38 -40.84
CA SER A 60 18.65 2.29 -41.82
C SER A 60 19.18 0.96 -41.27
N ALA A 61 20.11 0.98 -40.31
CA ALA A 61 20.69 -0.24 -39.74
C ALA A 61 19.78 -0.88 -38.68
N THR A 62 19.04 -0.07 -37.91
CA THR A 62 18.24 -0.54 -36.78
C THR A 62 16.73 -0.50 -37.01
N GLY A 63 16.27 0.26 -38.01
CA GLY A 63 14.85 0.51 -38.26
C GLY A 63 14.16 1.33 -37.17
N LYS A 64 14.92 1.98 -36.27
CA LYS A 64 14.39 2.78 -35.15
C LYS A 64 14.67 4.26 -35.36
N TRP A 65 13.94 5.12 -34.65
CA TRP A 65 14.17 6.56 -34.68
C TRP A 65 15.48 6.93 -33.97
N TYR A 66 16.28 7.78 -34.62
CA TYR A 66 17.52 8.33 -34.11
C TYR A 66 17.55 9.84 -34.34
N LEU A 67 18.15 10.56 -33.39
CA LEU A 67 18.78 11.84 -33.67
C LEU A 67 20.03 11.51 -34.51
N LEU A 68 20.12 12.06 -35.72
CA LEU A 68 21.23 11.84 -36.64
C LEU A 68 22.27 12.97 -36.52
N GLU A 69 21.81 14.20 -36.31
CA GLU A 69 22.63 15.40 -36.08
C GLU A 69 22.04 16.21 -34.92
N PRO A 70 22.87 16.87 -34.08
CA PRO A 70 24.33 16.99 -34.21
C PRO A 70 25.09 15.75 -33.72
N VAL A 71 24.46 14.91 -32.90
CA VAL A 71 25.06 13.68 -32.35
C VAL A 71 24.15 12.50 -32.65
N ARG A 72 24.71 11.45 -33.26
CA ARG A 72 23.96 10.24 -33.57
C ARG A 72 23.58 9.49 -32.29
N TYR A 73 22.31 9.46 -31.93
CA TYR A 73 21.83 8.84 -30.69
C TYR A 73 20.39 8.30 -30.84
N PRO A 74 20.01 7.20 -30.15
CA PRO A 74 18.63 6.71 -30.17
C PRO A 74 17.65 7.81 -29.77
N ALA A 75 16.52 7.93 -30.47
CA ALA A 75 15.56 9.00 -30.21
C ALA A 75 14.45 8.58 -29.24
N ASP A 76 13.92 9.54 -28.49
CA ASP A 76 12.67 9.38 -27.75
C ASP A 76 11.52 9.34 -28.75
N THR A 77 10.98 8.14 -28.97
CA THR A 77 9.92 7.91 -29.96
C THR A 77 8.64 8.68 -29.67
N VAL A 78 8.37 9.04 -28.40
CA VAL A 78 7.20 9.83 -28.04
C VAL A 78 7.40 11.26 -28.48
N ALA A 79 8.54 11.87 -28.14
CA ALA A 79 8.87 13.24 -28.55
C ALA A 79 8.93 13.38 -30.08
N VAL A 80 9.52 12.40 -30.77
CA VAL A 80 9.55 12.37 -32.24
C VAL A 80 8.15 12.31 -32.83
N ARG A 81 7.28 11.44 -32.29
CA ARG A 81 5.91 11.29 -32.77
C ARG A 81 5.09 12.57 -32.57
N GLU A 82 5.20 13.21 -31.41
CA GLU A 82 4.53 14.50 -31.15
C GLU A 82 4.89 15.56 -32.19
N VAL A 83 6.18 15.67 -32.56
CA VAL A 83 6.63 16.61 -33.57
C VAL A 83 6.16 16.22 -34.97
N VAL A 84 6.26 14.94 -35.34
CA VAL A 84 5.81 14.43 -36.65
C VAL A 84 4.31 14.64 -36.83
N ASP A 85 3.50 14.22 -35.87
CA ASP A 85 2.05 14.33 -35.91
C ASP A 85 1.65 15.82 -35.98
N LYS A 86 2.26 16.67 -35.14
CA LYS A 86 1.96 18.12 -35.16
C LYS A 86 2.39 18.80 -36.46
N ALA A 87 3.51 18.40 -37.06
CA ALA A 87 3.97 18.95 -38.33
C ALA A 87 3.05 18.56 -39.50
N LEU A 88 2.54 17.32 -39.51
CA LEU A 88 1.58 16.83 -40.51
C LEU A 88 0.20 17.50 -40.37
N GLU A 89 -0.22 17.79 -39.13
CA GLU A 89 -1.47 18.48 -38.81
C GLU A 89 -1.38 20.00 -39.04
N ALA A 90 -0.19 20.58 -39.09
CA ALA A 90 0.00 22.01 -39.15
C ALA A 90 -0.72 22.61 -40.37
N ALA A 91 -1.70 23.48 -40.11
CA ALA A 91 -2.47 24.16 -41.13
C ALA A 91 -2.67 25.63 -40.77
N TYR A 92 -2.79 26.47 -41.79
CA TYR A 92 -3.02 27.90 -41.57
C TYR A 92 -4.52 28.22 -41.56
N THR A 93 -4.87 29.23 -40.76
CA THR A 93 -6.25 29.70 -40.57
C THR A 93 -6.52 30.97 -41.36
N VAL A 94 -5.51 31.81 -41.55
CA VAL A 94 -5.61 33.12 -42.22
C VAL A 94 -4.38 33.36 -43.09
N VAL A 95 -4.58 33.95 -44.26
CA VAL A 95 -3.52 34.60 -45.03
C VAL A 95 -3.45 36.04 -44.55
N VAL A 96 -2.35 36.40 -43.89
CA VAL A 96 -2.12 37.73 -43.30
C VAL A 96 -1.70 38.73 -44.36
N ALA A 97 -0.86 38.29 -45.31
CA ALA A 97 -0.44 39.10 -46.45
C ALA A 97 -0.16 38.17 -47.65
N ASP A 98 -0.55 38.60 -48.85
CA ASP A 98 -0.25 37.85 -50.09
C ASP A 98 1.25 37.92 -50.47
N SER A 99 1.94 38.95 -49.99
CA SER A 99 3.39 39.13 -50.06
C SER A 99 3.81 40.08 -48.92
N GLY A 100 4.79 39.71 -48.11
CA GLY A 100 5.28 40.53 -47.00
C GLY A 100 6.76 40.31 -46.71
N ASN A 101 7.41 41.27 -46.04
CA ASN A 101 8.81 41.15 -45.63
C ASN A 101 8.92 40.15 -44.45
N PRO A 102 9.59 38.99 -44.60
CA PRO A 102 9.66 37.97 -43.54
C PRO A 102 10.27 38.46 -42.22
N GLU A 103 11.12 39.49 -42.25
CA GLU A 103 11.72 40.08 -41.04
C GLU A 103 10.68 40.70 -40.11
N GLU A 104 9.64 41.35 -40.65
CA GLU A 104 8.57 42.01 -39.88
C GLU A 104 7.72 41.03 -39.07
N TYR A 105 7.76 39.75 -39.43
CA TYR A 105 6.98 38.67 -38.83
C TYR A 105 7.83 37.71 -38.00
N GLY A 106 9.13 38.00 -37.83
CA GLY A 106 10.07 37.13 -37.12
C GLY A 106 10.36 35.82 -37.86
N LEU A 107 10.17 35.78 -39.18
CA LEU A 107 10.45 34.63 -40.05
C LEU A 107 11.86 34.69 -40.67
N ALA A 108 12.53 35.83 -40.56
CA ALA A 108 13.91 36.08 -40.96
C ALA A 108 14.61 37.05 -39.96
N PRO A 109 15.95 37.05 -39.89
CA PRO A 109 16.87 36.07 -40.49
C PRO A 109 16.82 34.70 -39.80
N VAL A 110 16.39 34.64 -38.53
CA VAL A 110 16.30 33.40 -37.74
C VAL A 110 14.87 33.22 -37.20
N PRO A 111 14.05 32.33 -37.81
CA PRO A 111 12.72 32.03 -37.30
C PRO A 111 12.79 31.32 -35.94
N TRP A 112 11.66 31.23 -35.25
CA TRP A 112 11.56 30.43 -34.02
C TRP A 112 11.65 28.94 -34.32
N VAL A 113 11.03 28.51 -35.41
CA VAL A 113 11.03 27.13 -35.92
C VAL A 113 11.23 27.18 -37.43
N ASP A 114 12.12 26.34 -37.94
CA ASP A 114 12.29 26.03 -39.36
C ASP A 114 12.21 24.51 -39.53
N PHE A 115 11.06 24.02 -39.99
CA PHE A 115 10.79 22.59 -40.13
C PHE A 115 10.83 22.18 -41.60
N SER A 116 11.56 21.10 -41.90
CA SER A 116 11.64 20.59 -43.26
C SER A 116 11.71 19.06 -43.34
N VAL A 117 11.14 18.54 -44.42
CA VAL A 117 11.14 17.14 -44.82
C VAL A 117 11.30 17.07 -46.34
N ASN A 118 12.29 16.32 -46.83
CA ASN A 118 12.56 16.12 -48.26
C ASN A 118 12.60 17.42 -49.10
N GLY A 119 13.13 18.51 -48.54
CA GLY A 119 13.25 19.81 -49.23
C GLY A 119 11.97 20.66 -49.23
N VAL A 120 10.85 20.16 -48.70
CA VAL A 120 9.63 20.92 -48.42
C VAL A 120 9.61 21.30 -46.95
N GLY A 121 9.06 22.47 -46.60
CA GLY A 121 9.08 22.92 -45.22
C GLY A 121 8.31 24.21 -44.99
N PHE A 122 8.33 24.65 -43.73
CA PHE A 122 7.73 25.91 -43.31
C PHE A 122 8.52 26.51 -42.14
N LYS A 123 8.45 27.84 -42.05
CA LYS A 123 9.01 28.63 -40.95
C LYS A 123 7.87 29.12 -40.05
N LEU A 124 8.13 29.21 -38.75
CA LEU A 124 7.25 29.86 -37.77
C LEU A 124 7.98 31.00 -37.09
N GLY A 125 7.31 32.15 -37.01
CA GLY A 125 7.84 33.40 -36.50
C GLY A 125 7.17 33.85 -35.21
N ASP A 126 7.00 35.16 -35.08
CA ASP A 126 6.50 35.79 -33.87
C ASP A 126 5.00 35.53 -33.63
N GLU A 127 4.56 35.79 -32.39
CA GLU A 127 3.13 35.78 -32.07
C GLU A 127 2.46 36.98 -32.72
N SER A 128 1.27 36.77 -33.28
CA SER A 128 0.45 37.89 -33.75
C SER A 128 0.08 38.84 -32.60
N PRO A 129 -0.14 40.14 -32.87
CA PRO A 129 -0.53 41.11 -31.83
C PRO A 129 -1.79 40.71 -31.04
N THR A 130 -2.71 39.98 -31.68
CA THR A 130 -3.94 39.48 -31.04
C THR A 130 -3.72 38.22 -30.19
N ARG A 131 -2.49 37.66 -30.19
CA ARG A 131 -2.06 36.44 -29.49
C ARG A 131 -2.86 35.18 -29.84
N ASN A 132 -3.61 35.21 -30.95
CA ASN A 132 -4.46 34.09 -31.41
C ASN A 132 -3.74 33.12 -32.35
N GLY A 133 -2.43 33.32 -32.60
CA GLY A 133 -1.64 32.50 -33.50
C GLY A 133 -0.24 33.06 -33.71
N VAL A 134 0.57 32.34 -34.48
CA VAL A 134 1.93 32.71 -34.86
C VAL A 134 2.02 32.87 -36.37
N TYR A 135 2.91 33.75 -36.82
CA TYR A 135 3.17 33.89 -38.25
C TYR A 135 3.89 32.67 -38.80
N ALA A 136 3.57 32.29 -40.03
CA ALA A 136 4.17 31.17 -40.72
C ALA A 136 4.41 31.48 -42.20
N GLN A 137 5.37 30.80 -42.80
CA GLN A 137 5.64 30.88 -44.23
C GLN A 137 6.08 29.51 -44.76
N ILE A 138 5.41 29.03 -45.80
CA ILE A 138 5.79 27.80 -46.51
C ILE A 138 6.99 28.11 -47.41
N TYR A 139 7.90 27.16 -47.58
CA TYR A 139 9.04 27.31 -48.48
C TYR A 139 8.58 27.65 -49.90
N ASN A 140 9.27 28.63 -50.53
CA ASN A 140 8.97 29.15 -51.86
C ASN A 140 7.57 29.82 -51.99
N ASP A 141 6.85 30.05 -50.89
CA ASP A 141 5.61 30.81 -50.85
C ASP A 141 5.87 32.23 -50.34
N LYS A 142 5.36 33.24 -51.06
CA LYS A 142 5.50 34.66 -50.68
C LYS A 142 4.51 35.08 -49.60
N ARG A 143 3.44 34.31 -49.40
CA ARG A 143 2.37 34.63 -48.46
C ARG A 143 2.84 34.51 -47.03
N ILE A 144 2.36 35.42 -46.19
CA ILE A 144 2.49 35.33 -44.74
C ILE A 144 1.19 34.76 -44.20
N LEU A 145 1.31 33.66 -43.46
CA LEU A 145 0.19 32.88 -42.95
C LEU A 145 0.09 33.04 -41.44
N LEU A 146 -1.09 32.79 -40.90
CA LEU A 146 -1.32 32.68 -39.46
C LEU A 146 -1.71 31.25 -39.12
N VAL A 147 -0.97 30.63 -38.22
CA VAL A 147 -1.23 29.26 -37.75
C VAL A 147 -1.47 29.25 -36.24
N PRO A 148 -2.21 28.26 -35.71
CA PRO A 148 -2.40 28.13 -34.28
C PRO A 148 -1.08 28.06 -33.49
N ARG A 149 -1.06 28.68 -32.30
CA ARG A 149 0.16 28.86 -31.49
C ARG A 149 0.77 27.54 -31.03
N GLU A 150 -0.07 26.56 -30.75
CA GLU A 150 0.30 25.22 -30.31
C GLU A 150 1.26 24.51 -31.26
N ILE A 151 1.18 24.80 -32.57
CA ILE A 151 2.12 24.23 -33.56
C ILE A 151 3.54 24.67 -33.21
N ARG A 152 3.77 25.97 -32.99
CA ARG A 152 5.11 26.45 -32.59
C ARG A 152 5.51 25.89 -31.22
N THR A 153 4.60 25.84 -30.26
CA THR A 153 4.89 25.30 -28.93
C THR A 153 5.37 23.84 -28.97
N THR A 154 4.76 22.98 -29.78
CA THR A 154 5.16 21.57 -29.91
C THR A 154 6.45 21.40 -30.72
N LEU A 155 6.62 22.17 -31.80
CA LEU A 155 7.79 22.08 -32.68
C LEU A 155 9.03 22.82 -32.13
N LEU A 156 8.89 23.70 -31.13
CA LEU A 156 10.02 24.38 -30.51
C LEU A 156 10.77 23.42 -29.58
N ARG A 157 11.63 22.59 -30.17
CA ARG A 157 12.47 21.59 -29.50
C ARG A 157 13.95 21.87 -29.67
N VAL A 158 14.73 21.34 -28.74
CA VAL A 158 16.20 21.32 -28.80
C VAL A 158 16.71 19.90 -29.08
N PRO A 159 17.98 19.71 -29.53
CA PRO A 159 18.50 18.37 -29.83
C PRO A 159 18.34 17.35 -28.68
N THR A 160 18.51 17.78 -27.43
CA THR A 160 18.38 16.90 -26.25
C THR A 160 16.93 16.43 -26.00
N ASP A 161 15.92 17.14 -26.50
CA ASP A 161 14.51 16.72 -26.40
C ASP A 161 14.21 15.49 -27.26
N PHE A 162 14.96 15.30 -28.34
CA PHE A 162 14.80 14.15 -29.22
C PHE A 162 15.56 12.92 -28.76
N ARG A 163 16.52 13.03 -27.82
CA ARG A 163 17.31 11.88 -27.37
C ARG A 163 16.51 11.00 -26.42
N ASP A 164 16.67 9.68 -26.54
CA ASP A 164 16.13 8.71 -25.59
C ASP A 164 16.75 8.93 -24.20
N LYS A 165 15.94 9.43 -23.26
CA LYS A 165 16.37 9.76 -21.89
C LYS A 165 16.41 8.54 -20.97
N SER A 166 16.06 7.32 -21.41
CA SER A 166 16.25 6.13 -20.58
C SER A 166 17.73 5.92 -20.31
N ILE A 167 18.11 5.55 -19.09
CA ILE A 167 19.52 5.23 -18.79
C ILE A 167 19.70 3.72 -18.84
N MET A 168 18.90 3.00 -18.07
CA MET A 168 18.93 1.55 -18.04
C MET A 168 18.21 0.96 -19.26
N PRO A 169 18.70 -0.17 -19.79
CA PRO A 169 17.93 -0.92 -20.79
C PRO A 169 16.63 -1.45 -20.16
N LYS A 170 15.65 -1.76 -21.01
CA LYS A 170 14.39 -2.36 -20.55
C LYS A 170 14.66 -3.66 -19.78
N LEU A 171 14.19 -3.69 -18.54
CA LEU A 171 14.32 -4.82 -17.62
C LEU A 171 13.00 -4.98 -16.86
N ASP A 172 12.48 -6.20 -16.82
CA ASP A 172 11.34 -6.52 -15.97
C ASP A 172 11.81 -6.67 -14.51
N ILE A 173 11.16 -5.95 -13.60
CA ILE A 173 11.41 -6.02 -12.16
C ILE A 173 11.22 -7.47 -11.65
N ALA A 174 10.27 -8.21 -12.22
CA ALA A 174 10.01 -9.60 -11.84
C ALA A 174 11.21 -10.52 -12.14
N ALA A 175 11.98 -10.21 -13.19
CA ALA A 175 13.16 -10.96 -13.61
C ALA A 175 14.40 -10.70 -12.74
N VAL A 176 14.41 -9.67 -11.89
CA VAL A 176 15.55 -9.37 -11.01
C VAL A 176 15.61 -10.38 -9.85
N LYS A 177 16.73 -11.12 -9.74
CA LYS A 177 16.94 -12.12 -8.67
C LYS A 177 17.95 -11.68 -7.60
N LYS A 178 18.85 -10.77 -7.95
CA LYS A 178 19.91 -10.27 -7.06
C LYS A 178 20.19 -8.79 -7.34
N VAL A 179 20.45 -8.03 -6.29
CA VAL A 179 20.81 -6.61 -6.34
C VAL A 179 22.10 -6.43 -5.54
N ILE A 180 23.08 -5.75 -6.10
CA ILE A 180 24.33 -5.41 -5.43
C ILE A 180 24.48 -3.89 -5.45
N VAL A 181 24.69 -3.28 -4.29
CA VAL A 181 25.01 -1.85 -4.16
C VAL A 181 26.40 -1.72 -3.55
N LYS A 182 27.38 -1.33 -4.36
CA LYS A 182 28.75 -1.05 -3.92
C LYS A 182 28.92 0.45 -3.69
N ARG A 183 29.51 0.84 -2.57
CA ARG A 183 29.66 2.24 -2.16
C ARG A 183 30.84 2.40 -1.20
N PRO A 184 31.31 3.63 -0.92
CA PRO A 184 32.40 3.85 0.04
C PRO A 184 32.15 3.24 1.43
N ALA A 185 30.88 3.19 1.86
CA ALA A 185 30.47 2.59 3.14
C ALA A 185 30.45 1.04 3.16
N GLY A 186 30.81 0.37 2.05
CA GLY A 186 30.81 -1.09 1.92
C GLY A 186 29.82 -1.62 0.89
N GLU A 187 29.58 -2.92 0.90
CA GLU A 187 28.70 -3.61 -0.05
C GLU A 187 27.38 -4.02 0.61
N LEU A 188 26.27 -3.77 -0.09
CA LEU A 188 24.93 -4.18 0.31
C LEU A 188 24.37 -5.12 -0.76
N VAL A 189 24.09 -6.36 -0.39
CA VAL A 189 23.63 -7.40 -1.33
C VAL A 189 22.26 -7.89 -0.93
N PHE A 190 21.37 -7.94 -1.91
CA PHE A 190 20.03 -8.52 -1.79
C PHE A 190 19.87 -9.72 -2.71
N ALA A 191 19.21 -10.77 -2.22
CA ALA A 191 18.85 -11.93 -3.01
C ALA A 191 17.43 -12.40 -2.66
N ARG A 192 16.73 -13.01 -3.62
CA ARG A 192 15.47 -13.68 -3.33
C ARG A 192 15.71 -15.04 -2.68
N LYS A 193 15.05 -15.29 -1.54
CA LYS A 193 14.93 -16.60 -0.87
C LYS A 193 13.44 -16.84 -0.59
N ASP A 194 12.90 -17.98 -0.98
CA ASP A 194 11.49 -18.37 -0.77
C ASP A 194 10.49 -17.27 -1.21
N GLY A 195 10.72 -16.66 -2.37
CA GLY A 195 9.86 -15.63 -2.93
C GLY A 195 9.97 -14.24 -2.27
N LYS A 196 10.86 -14.05 -1.29
CA LYS A 196 11.06 -12.77 -0.59
C LYS A 196 12.48 -12.25 -0.78
N TRP A 197 12.63 -10.93 -0.72
CA TRP A 197 13.93 -10.28 -0.67
C TRP A 197 14.57 -10.41 0.71
N TRP A 198 15.84 -10.80 0.71
CA TRP A 198 16.70 -10.85 1.87
C TRP A 198 17.94 -10.00 1.63
N ILE A 199 18.42 -9.35 2.69
CA ILE A 199 19.79 -8.84 2.74
C ILE A 199 20.68 -10.03 3.04
N THR A 200 21.70 -10.26 2.22
CA THR A 200 22.70 -11.31 2.42
C THR A 200 24.04 -10.75 2.87
N GLN A 201 24.30 -9.47 2.61
CA GLN A 201 25.48 -8.74 3.09
C GLN A 201 25.11 -7.28 3.36
N PRO A 202 25.67 -6.63 4.40
CA PRO A 202 26.64 -7.17 5.37
C PRO A 202 25.99 -7.96 6.53
N ILE A 203 24.66 -8.03 6.57
CA ILE A 203 23.88 -8.69 7.62
C ILE A 203 22.87 -9.61 6.95
N GLU A 204 22.75 -10.85 7.42
CA GLU A 204 21.71 -11.75 6.97
C GLU A 204 20.37 -11.43 7.66
N SER A 205 19.40 -10.92 6.89
CA SER A 205 18.08 -10.53 7.41
C SER A 205 17.05 -10.48 6.29
N GLU A 206 15.79 -10.80 6.59
CA GLU A 206 14.67 -10.49 5.69
C GLU A 206 14.65 -8.97 5.44
N ALA A 207 14.42 -8.59 4.19
CA ALA A 207 14.35 -7.19 3.79
C ALA A 207 12.90 -6.67 3.81
N GLU A 208 12.75 -5.35 3.90
CA GLU A 208 11.50 -4.66 3.57
C GLU A 208 11.27 -4.77 2.06
N GLN A 209 10.23 -5.52 1.69
CA GLN A 209 9.98 -5.89 0.29
C GLN A 209 9.76 -4.65 -0.58
N ASN A 210 8.98 -3.69 -0.07
CA ASN A 210 8.69 -2.44 -0.78
C ASN A 210 9.95 -1.60 -0.98
N TYR A 211 10.85 -1.54 0.00
CA TYR A 211 12.08 -0.74 -0.12
C TYR A 211 13.06 -1.31 -1.13
N VAL A 212 13.16 -2.65 -1.23
CA VAL A 212 13.97 -3.29 -2.27
C VAL A 212 13.31 -3.13 -3.65
N HIS A 213 11.98 -3.24 -3.73
CA HIS A 213 11.24 -2.94 -4.95
C HIS A 213 11.49 -1.50 -5.42
N ASP A 214 11.40 -0.52 -4.53
CA ASP A 214 11.63 0.89 -4.84
C ASP A 214 13.06 1.13 -5.34
N LEU A 215 14.07 0.48 -4.73
CA LEU A 215 15.45 0.53 -5.19
C LEU A 215 15.57 0.02 -6.63
N ILE A 216 14.99 -1.14 -6.93
CA ILE A 216 15.04 -1.76 -8.28
C ILE A 216 14.29 -0.89 -9.29
N SER A 217 13.05 -0.53 -8.98
CA SER A 217 12.18 0.27 -9.85
C SER A 217 12.80 1.63 -10.15
N SER A 218 13.30 2.32 -9.13
CA SER A 218 13.94 3.63 -9.29
C SER A 218 15.23 3.56 -10.12
N THR A 219 15.95 2.44 -10.06
CA THR A 219 17.15 2.20 -10.88
C THR A 219 16.79 1.96 -12.33
N ILE A 220 15.85 1.05 -12.60
CA ILE A 220 15.39 0.72 -13.97
C ILE A 220 14.76 1.94 -14.65
N ASN A 221 13.98 2.71 -13.90
CA ASN A 221 13.26 3.88 -14.42
C ASN A 221 14.09 5.17 -14.33
N ALA A 222 15.40 5.09 -14.03
CA ALA A 222 16.27 6.26 -14.03
C ALA A 222 16.29 6.90 -15.43
N ARG A 223 16.02 8.21 -15.47
CA ARG A 223 16.02 9.03 -16.69
C ARG A 223 17.08 10.10 -16.60
N ALA A 224 17.70 10.39 -17.75
CA ALA A 224 18.57 11.54 -17.92
C ALA A 224 17.75 12.83 -17.83
N ALA A 225 18.14 13.72 -16.93
CA ALA A 225 17.69 15.11 -16.95
C ALA A 225 18.35 15.83 -18.14
N ASP A 226 19.65 15.64 -18.29
CA ASP A 226 20.46 16.11 -19.41
C ASP A 226 21.65 15.18 -19.70
N PHE A 227 22.39 15.48 -20.76
CA PHE A 227 23.58 14.77 -21.21
C PHE A 227 24.82 15.62 -20.91
N ALA A 228 25.44 15.36 -19.76
CA ALA A 228 26.58 16.14 -19.27
C ALA A 228 27.81 16.04 -20.18
N ALA A 229 28.02 14.86 -20.79
CA ALA A 229 29.08 14.62 -21.78
C ALA A 229 28.72 13.43 -22.69
N GLU A 230 29.33 13.36 -23.88
CA GLU A 230 29.07 12.30 -24.86
C GLU A 230 29.77 10.97 -24.55
N ASP A 231 30.72 10.97 -23.61
CA ASP A 231 31.31 9.79 -23.02
C ASP A 231 31.39 9.89 -21.48
N HIS A 232 31.82 8.80 -20.84
CA HIS A 232 32.05 8.71 -19.40
C HIS A 232 33.49 8.28 -19.10
N SER A 233 34.45 8.76 -19.88
CA SER A 233 35.87 8.49 -19.64
C SER A 233 36.35 9.10 -18.31
N ASP A 234 37.42 8.54 -17.75
CA ASP A 234 38.01 9.04 -16.50
C ASP A 234 38.42 10.52 -16.59
N SER A 235 38.87 10.97 -17.77
CA SER A 235 39.19 12.37 -18.03
C SER A 235 37.96 13.28 -17.97
N VAL A 236 36.82 12.85 -18.52
CA VAL A 236 35.55 13.59 -18.41
C VAL A 236 35.09 13.64 -16.96
N ILE A 237 35.06 12.49 -16.28
CA ILE A 237 34.68 12.40 -14.85
C ILE A 237 35.54 13.32 -13.98
N ALA A 238 36.86 13.36 -14.23
CA ALA A 238 37.79 14.25 -13.53
C ALA A 238 37.57 15.73 -13.86
N ALA A 239 37.33 16.07 -15.13
CA ALA A 239 37.07 17.45 -15.56
C ALA A 239 35.82 18.05 -14.90
N HIS A 240 34.79 17.22 -14.67
CA HIS A 240 33.58 17.59 -13.93
C HIS A 240 33.71 17.49 -12.40
N ASN A 241 34.89 17.13 -11.87
CA ASN A 241 35.12 16.96 -10.42
C ASN A 241 34.11 16.00 -9.75
N LEU A 242 33.72 14.93 -10.47
CA LEU A 242 32.72 13.98 -9.99
C LEU A 242 33.37 12.88 -9.13
N ARG A 243 32.68 12.48 -8.07
CA ARG A 243 33.12 11.43 -7.15
C ARG A 243 32.16 10.25 -7.17
N GLN A 244 32.69 9.03 -7.12
CA GLN A 244 31.87 7.81 -7.05
C GLN A 244 31.04 7.81 -5.76
N ALA A 245 29.71 7.89 -5.90
CA ALA A 245 28.77 7.74 -4.79
C ALA A 245 28.41 6.26 -4.57
N GLY A 246 28.25 5.51 -5.66
CA GLY A 246 28.03 4.07 -5.62
C GLY A 246 27.68 3.46 -6.97
N THR A 247 27.66 2.13 -7.01
CA THR A 247 27.28 1.33 -8.18
C THR A 247 26.13 0.42 -7.79
N ILE A 248 25.04 0.45 -8.56
CA ILE A 248 23.92 -0.47 -8.45
C ILE A 248 24.02 -1.48 -9.59
N THR A 249 24.13 -2.77 -9.25
CA THR A 249 24.10 -3.88 -10.19
C THR A 249 22.84 -4.71 -9.94
N LEU A 250 21.96 -4.76 -10.94
CA LEU A 250 20.81 -5.65 -10.97
C LEU A 250 21.19 -6.90 -11.77
N ILE A 251 20.90 -8.08 -11.24
CA ILE A 251 21.20 -9.36 -11.90
C ILE A 251 19.88 -10.08 -12.14
N ASP A 252 19.60 -10.42 -13.40
CA ASP A 252 18.36 -11.10 -13.79
C ASP A 252 18.42 -12.63 -13.61
N THR A 253 17.31 -13.31 -13.87
CA THR A 253 17.18 -14.77 -13.79
C THR A 253 18.21 -15.51 -14.64
N THR A 254 18.58 -14.97 -15.81
CA THR A 254 19.59 -15.53 -16.71
C THR A 254 21.02 -15.30 -16.24
N GLY A 255 21.22 -14.42 -15.24
CA GLY A 255 22.54 -14.04 -14.74
C GLY A 255 23.14 -12.84 -15.46
N LYS A 256 22.38 -12.17 -16.34
CA LYS A 256 22.85 -10.95 -17.00
C LYS A 256 22.82 -9.78 -16.02
N GLU A 257 23.87 -8.97 -16.09
CA GLU A 257 24.07 -7.82 -15.21
C GLU A 257 23.64 -6.51 -15.89
N TYR A 258 23.02 -5.64 -15.11
CA TYR A 258 22.60 -4.31 -15.50
C TYR A 258 23.16 -3.33 -14.47
N VAL A 259 24.10 -2.51 -14.90
CA VAL A 259 24.90 -1.66 -14.01
C VAL A 259 24.55 -0.19 -14.21
N LEU A 260 24.27 0.50 -13.11
CA LEU A 260 24.19 1.95 -13.01
C LEU A 260 25.27 2.45 -12.06
N ASN A 261 26.20 3.25 -12.57
CA ASN A 261 27.16 3.99 -11.76
C ASN A 261 26.56 5.36 -11.41
N VAL A 262 26.66 5.74 -10.14
CA VAL A 262 26.13 6.98 -9.60
C VAL A 262 27.29 7.80 -9.05
N LEU A 263 27.40 9.04 -9.52
CA LEU A 263 28.43 10.01 -9.22
C LEU A 263 27.80 11.26 -8.60
N GLY A 264 28.50 11.89 -7.66
CA GLY A 264 28.11 13.18 -7.09
C GLY A 264 29.16 14.25 -7.37
N GLU A 265 28.69 15.45 -7.70
CA GLU A 265 29.48 16.67 -7.68
C GLU A 265 29.26 17.37 -6.34
N TYR A 266 30.34 17.75 -5.68
CA TYR A 266 30.28 18.33 -4.34
C TYR A 266 31.02 19.67 -4.29
N SER A 267 30.42 20.62 -3.57
CA SER A 267 31.03 21.90 -3.25
C SER A 267 32.35 21.71 -2.52
N LYS A 268 33.37 22.47 -2.92
CA LYS A 268 34.68 22.46 -2.25
C LYS A 268 34.66 23.16 -0.89
N GLU A 269 33.70 24.05 -0.67
CA GLU A 269 33.62 24.88 0.54
C GLU A 269 32.96 24.13 1.70
N ASP A 270 31.82 23.49 1.44
CA ASP A 270 30.97 22.90 2.48
C ASP A 270 30.61 21.42 2.22
N SER A 271 31.12 20.82 1.14
CA SER A 271 30.80 19.45 0.72
C SER A 271 29.32 19.17 0.46
N SER A 272 28.51 20.22 0.22
CA SER A 272 27.12 20.07 -0.23
C SER A 272 27.06 19.45 -1.64
N LEU A 273 26.00 18.69 -1.92
CA LEU A 273 25.78 18.08 -3.23
C LEU A 273 25.31 19.16 -4.22
N LEU A 274 26.11 19.40 -5.27
CA LEU A 274 25.80 20.36 -6.34
C LEU A 274 25.06 19.71 -7.50
N GLY A 275 25.43 18.48 -7.85
CA GLY A 275 24.89 17.77 -9.00
C GLY A 275 24.99 16.27 -8.83
N CYS A 276 24.12 15.53 -9.52
CA CYS A 276 24.09 14.07 -9.51
C CYS A 276 24.19 13.58 -10.94
N TYR A 277 25.12 12.66 -11.17
CA TYR A 277 25.42 12.15 -12.50
C TYR A 277 25.45 10.64 -12.49
N GLY A 278 25.27 10.03 -13.64
CA GLY A 278 25.37 8.58 -13.76
C GLY A 278 25.69 8.11 -15.16
N TRP A 279 26.14 6.87 -15.24
CA TRP A 279 26.44 6.22 -16.51
C TRP A 279 26.22 4.71 -16.39
N THR A 280 26.05 4.06 -17.54
CA THR A 280 25.91 2.60 -17.63
C THR A 280 26.80 2.07 -18.74
N PRO A 281 27.42 0.88 -18.60
CA PRO A 281 28.24 0.30 -19.67
C PRO A 281 27.52 0.11 -21.02
N SER A 282 26.18 0.05 -20.99
CA SER A 282 25.35 -0.13 -22.18
C SER A 282 25.15 1.13 -23.03
N LYS A 283 25.54 2.31 -22.51
CA LYS A 283 25.38 3.60 -23.19
C LYS A 283 26.66 4.44 -23.04
N LYS A 284 27.03 5.19 -24.09
CA LYS A 284 28.24 6.02 -24.07
C LYS A 284 28.15 7.27 -23.17
N PRO A 285 27.07 8.07 -23.19
CA PRO A 285 27.07 9.35 -22.48
C PRO A 285 27.20 9.26 -20.96
N LEU A 286 27.70 10.35 -20.38
CA LEU A 286 27.51 10.68 -18.97
C LEU A 286 26.21 11.48 -18.83
N PHE A 287 25.30 11.03 -17.97
CA PHE A 287 23.99 11.64 -17.77
C PHE A 287 23.97 12.49 -16.52
N GLU A 288 23.30 13.64 -16.55
CA GLU A 288 22.78 14.28 -15.35
C GLU A 288 21.51 13.52 -14.93
N ILE A 289 21.40 13.18 -13.65
CA ILE A 289 20.33 12.34 -13.12
C ILE A 289 19.75 12.93 -11.83
N ALA A 290 18.56 12.48 -11.45
CA ALA A 290 17.93 12.97 -10.24
C ALA A 290 18.74 12.62 -8.96
N SER A 291 18.90 13.60 -8.07
CA SER A 291 19.70 13.49 -6.83
C SER A 291 19.23 12.41 -5.84
N TYR A 292 17.97 11.95 -5.95
CA TYR A 292 17.47 10.85 -5.12
C TYR A 292 18.25 9.54 -5.37
N LEU A 293 18.90 9.37 -6.52
CA LEU A 293 19.71 8.18 -6.82
C LEU A 293 20.95 8.09 -5.90
N ILE A 294 21.56 9.22 -5.55
CA ILE A 294 22.60 9.28 -4.51
C ILE A 294 22.05 8.86 -3.15
N THR A 295 20.82 9.29 -2.83
CA THR A 295 20.17 8.89 -1.57
C THR A 295 19.96 7.38 -1.54
N LEU A 296 19.51 6.77 -2.63
CA LEU A 296 19.27 5.32 -2.73
C LEU A 296 20.56 4.51 -2.51
N VAL A 297 21.66 4.88 -3.18
CA VAL A 297 22.95 4.20 -2.99
C VAL A 297 23.52 4.43 -1.59
N SER A 298 23.15 5.50 -0.89
CA SER A 298 23.70 5.81 0.44
C SER A 298 22.93 5.15 1.60
N ARG A 299 21.73 4.59 1.36
CA ARG A 299 20.87 4.03 2.44
C ARG A 299 21.53 2.86 3.19
N PRO A 300 21.70 2.92 4.52
CA PRO A 300 22.37 1.86 5.27
C PRO A 300 21.56 0.54 5.25
N ALA A 301 22.21 -0.59 5.52
CA ALA A 301 21.56 -1.91 5.52
C ALA A 301 20.33 -1.95 6.45
N GLN A 302 20.38 -1.24 7.58
CA GLN A 302 19.31 -1.15 8.57
C GLN A 302 18.02 -0.54 8.01
N TYR A 303 18.11 0.35 7.00
CA TYR A 303 16.93 0.91 6.36
C TYR A 303 16.09 -0.17 5.69
N TYR A 304 16.76 -1.13 5.06
CA TYR A 304 16.13 -2.19 4.28
C TYR A 304 15.75 -3.42 5.11
N ARG A 305 16.05 -3.49 6.41
CA ARG A 305 15.68 -4.65 7.24
C ARG A 305 14.19 -4.65 7.52
N SER A 306 13.56 -5.82 7.42
CA SER A 306 12.18 -6.02 7.83
C SER A 306 11.96 -5.52 9.25
N ARG A 307 10.93 -4.69 9.42
CA ARG A 307 10.56 -4.05 10.68
C ARG A 307 9.55 -4.89 11.47
N GLN A 308 9.17 -6.06 10.95
CA GLN A 308 8.32 -7.02 11.64
C GLN A 308 9.18 -7.92 12.55
N ILE A 309 8.77 -8.10 13.80
CA ILE A 309 9.50 -8.96 14.76
C ILE A 309 9.37 -10.43 14.37
N CYS A 310 8.12 -10.92 14.28
CA CYS A 310 7.74 -12.23 13.75
C CYS A 310 6.24 -12.25 13.42
N LYS A 311 5.79 -13.28 12.69
CA LYS A 311 4.38 -13.50 12.30
C LYS A 311 3.56 -14.07 13.46
N ALA A 312 3.44 -13.30 14.54
CA ALA A 312 2.84 -13.78 15.78
C ALA A 312 1.38 -14.27 15.61
N THR A 313 0.59 -13.72 14.70
CA THR A 313 -0.80 -14.16 14.46
C THR A 313 -0.91 -15.56 13.86
N SER A 314 0.17 -16.09 13.31
CA SER A 314 0.25 -17.48 12.83
C SER A 314 0.66 -18.47 13.92
N ALA A 315 0.78 -18.01 15.18
CA ALA A 315 1.20 -18.87 16.28
C ALA A 315 0.09 -19.84 16.72
N ASP A 316 0.47 -21.07 17.02
CA ASP A 316 -0.41 -22.12 17.55
C ASP A 316 -0.17 -22.45 19.03
N HIS A 317 0.91 -21.91 19.59
CA HIS A 317 1.27 -22.03 21.00
C HIS A 317 1.96 -20.75 21.49
N ILE A 318 1.66 -20.37 22.74
CA ILE A 318 2.12 -19.14 23.39
C ILE A 318 2.56 -19.48 24.81
N GLU A 319 3.73 -19.01 25.20
CA GLU A 319 4.11 -18.89 26.60
C GLU A 319 4.41 -17.44 26.96
N ILE A 320 3.88 -17.00 28.10
CA ILE A 320 4.24 -15.72 28.72
C ILE A 320 4.91 -16.06 30.04
N ILE A 321 6.18 -15.69 30.17
CA ILE A 321 7.02 -15.98 31.31
C ILE A 321 7.40 -14.64 31.96
N ALA A 322 7.08 -14.51 33.25
CA ALA A 322 7.51 -13.42 34.12
C ALA A 322 8.82 -13.81 34.83
N PRO A 323 9.51 -12.87 35.50
CA PRO A 323 10.81 -13.14 36.13
C PRO A 323 10.79 -14.28 37.15
N GLU A 324 9.69 -14.42 37.89
CA GLU A 324 9.57 -15.37 39.01
C GLU A 324 8.58 -16.50 38.74
N SER A 325 7.84 -16.47 37.62
CA SER A 325 6.80 -17.46 37.34
C SER A 325 6.38 -17.52 35.87
N THR A 326 5.71 -18.60 35.48
CA THR A 326 5.03 -18.68 34.18
C THR A 326 3.62 -18.12 34.32
N VAL A 327 3.29 -17.13 33.50
CA VAL A 327 2.00 -16.43 33.50
C VAL A 327 0.98 -17.16 32.64
N LEU A 328 1.39 -17.67 31.49
CA LEU A 328 0.49 -18.29 30.52
C LEU A 328 1.23 -19.39 29.78
N ILE A 329 0.58 -20.54 29.64
CA ILE A 329 0.89 -21.55 28.62
C ILE A 329 -0.42 -21.77 27.90
N ALA A 330 -0.48 -21.45 26.61
CA ALA A 330 -1.69 -21.57 25.82
C ALA A 330 -1.40 -22.18 24.45
N GLY A 331 -2.32 -22.96 23.92
CA GLY A 331 -2.17 -23.56 22.59
C GLY A 331 -3.47 -24.01 21.97
N ILE A 332 -3.44 -24.22 20.65
CA ILE A 332 -4.58 -24.66 19.87
C ILE A 332 -4.74 -26.19 20.02
N LYS A 333 -5.91 -26.61 20.50
CA LYS A 333 -6.35 -28.02 20.55
C LYS A 333 -7.83 -28.08 20.19
N ALA A 334 -8.31 -29.20 19.65
CA ALA A 334 -9.73 -29.40 19.34
C ALA A 334 -10.41 -28.24 18.54
N GLY A 335 -9.64 -27.44 17.78
CA GLY A 335 -10.13 -26.29 17.02
C GLY A 335 -10.24 -24.96 17.80
N GLY A 336 -9.81 -24.89 19.06
CA GLY A 336 -9.86 -23.67 19.89
C GLY A 336 -8.61 -23.46 20.73
N TRP A 337 -8.50 -22.29 21.37
CA TRP A 337 -7.39 -21.98 22.27
C TRP A 337 -7.66 -22.46 23.68
N PHE A 338 -6.68 -23.15 24.26
CA PHE A 338 -6.73 -23.65 25.63
C PHE A 338 -5.55 -23.14 26.43
N ILE A 339 -5.77 -22.95 27.73
CA ILE A 339 -4.73 -22.62 28.71
C ILE A 339 -4.40 -23.89 29.47
N PHE A 340 -3.11 -24.18 29.58
CA PHE A 340 -2.57 -25.34 30.27
C PHE A 340 -1.92 -24.91 31.59
N GLY A 341 -2.12 -25.72 32.62
CA GLY A 341 -1.64 -25.47 33.97
C GLY A 341 -2.13 -26.57 34.91
N LYS A 342 -2.40 -26.24 36.18
CA LYS A 342 -3.02 -27.18 37.13
C LYS A 342 -4.37 -27.72 36.61
N ASP A 343 -5.17 -26.82 36.06
CA ASP A 343 -6.44 -27.11 35.40
C ASP A 343 -6.35 -26.65 33.94
N THR A 344 -6.89 -27.44 33.00
CA THR A 344 -7.04 -26.97 31.62
C THR A 344 -8.28 -26.08 31.54
N MET A 345 -8.13 -24.91 30.92
CA MET A 345 -9.19 -23.90 30.78
C MET A 345 -9.37 -23.52 29.31
N LEU A 346 -10.57 -23.12 28.93
CA LEU A 346 -10.79 -22.50 27.63
C LEU A 346 -10.20 -21.08 27.66
N ALA A 347 -9.44 -20.71 26.64
CA ALA A 347 -8.87 -19.38 26.53
C ALA A 347 -9.87 -18.42 25.89
N ASN A 348 -9.82 -17.15 26.29
CA ASN A 348 -10.52 -16.07 25.62
C ASN A 348 -9.80 -15.75 24.30
N SER A 349 -10.35 -16.23 23.19
CA SER A 349 -9.77 -16.03 21.85
C SER A 349 -9.54 -14.56 21.53
N LYS A 350 -10.46 -13.66 21.91
CA LYS A 350 -10.29 -12.21 21.67
C LYS A 350 -9.05 -11.65 22.36
N THR A 351 -8.78 -12.08 23.60
CA THR A 351 -7.58 -11.66 24.34
C THR A 351 -6.31 -12.25 23.72
N ILE A 352 -6.31 -13.55 23.39
CA ILE A 352 -5.17 -14.23 22.74
C ILE A 352 -4.84 -13.57 21.40
N GLU A 353 -5.82 -13.39 20.53
CA GLU A 353 -5.61 -12.75 19.23
C GLU A 353 -5.16 -11.31 19.38
N LYS A 354 -5.66 -10.56 20.37
CA LYS A 354 -5.19 -9.20 20.65
C LYS A 354 -3.70 -9.22 21.04
N PHE A 355 -3.28 -10.16 21.88
CA PHE A 355 -1.86 -10.34 22.22
C PHE A 355 -1.03 -10.62 20.97
N LEU A 356 -1.43 -11.61 20.16
CA LEU A 356 -0.71 -11.96 18.94
C LEU A 356 -0.61 -10.79 17.96
N ARG A 357 -1.71 -10.06 17.71
CA ARG A 357 -1.72 -8.86 16.85
C ARG A 357 -0.84 -7.76 17.41
N ASP A 358 -0.86 -7.54 18.72
CA ASP A 358 0.00 -6.52 19.32
C ASP A 358 1.48 -6.86 19.16
N ILE A 359 1.89 -8.13 19.30
CA ILE A 359 3.26 -8.56 19.02
C ILE A 359 3.60 -8.40 17.53
N GLU A 360 2.73 -8.85 16.62
CA GLU A 360 2.98 -8.78 15.18
C GLU A 360 3.11 -7.33 14.68
N TYR A 361 2.27 -6.44 15.20
CA TYR A 361 2.26 -5.02 14.86
C TYR A 361 3.18 -4.18 15.77
N ALA A 362 3.97 -4.81 16.63
CA ALA A 362 5.06 -4.15 17.34
C ALA A 362 6.20 -3.86 16.35
N TYR A 363 6.05 -2.77 15.60
CA TYR A 363 7.01 -2.34 14.61
C TYR A 363 8.38 -2.02 15.24
N ILE A 364 9.45 -2.46 14.58
CA ILE A 364 10.83 -2.18 14.97
C ILE A 364 11.18 -0.74 14.57
N ASP A 365 11.33 0.11 15.56
CA ASP A 365 11.79 1.49 15.39
C ASP A 365 13.29 1.55 15.07
N SER A 366 14.09 0.74 15.76
CA SER A 366 15.56 0.74 15.65
C SER A 366 16.18 -0.61 15.97
N PHE A 367 17.25 -0.95 15.25
CA PHE A 367 18.11 -2.11 15.51
C PHE A 367 19.35 -1.67 16.30
N LEU A 368 19.62 -2.29 17.44
CA LEU A 368 20.67 -1.87 18.38
C LEU A 368 21.56 -3.05 18.78
N LYS A 369 22.85 -2.75 18.98
CA LYS A 369 23.85 -3.75 19.39
C LYS A 369 23.72 -4.10 20.87
N ASP A 370 23.90 -5.38 21.21
CA ASP A 370 23.56 -6.04 22.49
C ASP A 370 24.02 -5.33 23.79
N LYS A 371 25.12 -4.55 23.76
CA LYS A 371 25.82 -4.02 24.96
C LYS A 371 24.99 -3.14 25.91
N ARG A 372 23.70 -2.90 25.64
CA ARG A 372 22.80 -2.07 26.45
C ARG A 372 21.40 -2.68 26.66
N PHE A 373 21.19 -3.94 26.31
CA PHE A 373 19.93 -4.61 26.63
C PHE A 373 19.81 -4.77 28.15
N ARG A 374 18.73 -4.24 28.72
CA ARG A 374 18.39 -4.37 30.15
C ARG A 374 17.28 -5.40 30.26
N ASP A 375 17.67 -6.65 30.52
CA ASP A 375 16.72 -7.74 30.64
C ASP A 375 15.81 -7.51 31.85
N SER A 376 14.50 -7.55 31.61
CA SER A 376 13.52 -7.42 32.69
C SER A 376 13.05 -8.77 33.23
N GLY A 377 13.58 -9.88 32.70
CA GLY A 377 13.21 -11.26 33.03
C GLY A 377 11.95 -11.77 32.31
N TRP A 378 11.24 -10.88 31.61
CA TRP A 378 10.04 -11.23 30.86
C TRP A 378 10.37 -11.87 29.51
N ARG A 379 9.68 -12.97 29.16
CA ARG A 379 9.83 -13.66 27.89
C ARG A 379 8.47 -13.98 27.29
N PHE A 380 8.32 -13.71 25.99
CA PHE A 380 7.18 -14.18 25.20
C PHE A 380 7.68 -15.22 24.21
N VAL A 381 7.13 -16.42 24.26
CA VAL A 381 7.50 -17.52 23.36
C VAL A 381 6.30 -17.80 22.47
N LEU A 382 6.47 -17.71 21.16
CA LEU A 382 5.41 -18.02 20.19
C LEU A 382 5.88 -19.14 19.26
N SER A 383 5.15 -20.26 19.21
CA SER A 383 5.40 -21.31 18.22
C SER A 383 4.75 -20.94 16.90
N ILE A 384 5.52 -20.74 15.85
CA ILE A 384 5.04 -20.40 14.50
C ILE A 384 5.55 -21.48 13.56
N GLU A 385 4.64 -22.26 12.97
CA GLU A 385 4.98 -23.37 12.05
C GLU A 385 6.01 -24.33 12.67
N GLY A 386 5.87 -24.63 13.97
CA GLY A 386 6.78 -25.49 14.74
C GLY A 386 8.12 -24.86 15.13
N LYS A 387 8.36 -23.59 14.82
CA LYS A 387 9.58 -22.85 15.19
C LYS A 387 9.30 -21.82 16.28
N PRO A 388 10.11 -21.75 17.36
CA PRO A 388 9.91 -20.76 18.41
C PRO A 388 10.40 -19.36 17.99
N CYS A 389 9.51 -18.38 18.07
CA CYS A 389 9.84 -16.95 18.14
C CYS A 389 9.90 -16.54 19.61
N THR A 390 11.10 -16.58 20.21
CA THR A 390 11.32 -16.12 21.59
C THR A 390 11.68 -14.65 21.62
N LEU A 391 10.93 -13.87 22.40
CA LEU A 391 11.14 -12.44 22.63
C LEU A 391 11.51 -12.20 24.10
N PHE A 392 12.75 -11.79 24.34
CA PHE A 392 13.20 -11.28 25.63
C PHE A 392 12.75 -9.82 25.73
N VAL A 393 11.94 -9.50 26.74
CA VAL A 393 11.42 -8.15 26.93
C VAL A 393 12.25 -7.45 27.99
N GLY A 394 12.84 -6.32 27.64
CA GLY A 394 13.65 -5.52 28.53
C GLY A 394 12.88 -4.37 29.18
N ASP A 395 13.64 -3.36 29.59
CA ASP A 395 13.11 -2.13 30.18
C ASP A 395 12.52 -1.17 29.14
N THR A 396 11.68 -0.25 29.63
CA THR A 396 11.25 0.91 28.86
C THR A 396 12.44 1.85 28.62
N ALA A 397 12.57 2.33 27.39
CA ALA A 397 13.54 3.35 27.02
C ALA A 397 12.90 4.75 26.98
N ARG A 398 13.69 5.79 26.70
CA ARG A 398 13.15 7.15 26.53
C ARG A 398 12.04 7.20 25.46
N GLY A 399 10.96 7.92 25.76
CA GLY A 399 9.81 8.08 24.87
C GLY A 399 8.85 6.89 24.89
N TYR A 400 8.27 6.57 23.74
CA TYR A 400 7.26 5.52 23.58
C TYR A 400 7.85 4.14 23.21
N ARG A 401 9.05 3.82 23.72
CA ARG A 401 9.82 2.65 23.27
C ARG A 401 10.12 1.67 24.40
N ILE A 402 10.22 0.39 24.07
CA ILE A 402 10.65 -0.70 24.96
C ILE A 402 11.68 -1.56 24.26
N GLN A 403 12.61 -2.12 25.03
CA GLN A 403 13.62 -3.03 24.53
C GLN A 403 13.03 -4.42 24.30
N VAL A 404 13.28 -5.02 23.14
CA VAL A 404 12.97 -6.42 22.84
C VAL A 404 14.16 -7.06 22.15
N ARG A 405 14.60 -8.24 22.58
CA ARG A 405 15.63 -9.02 21.89
C ARG A 405 15.03 -10.33 21.40
N LYS A 406 15.26 -10.67 20.13
CA LYS A 406 14.87 -11.99 19.58
C LYS A 406 15.86 -13.04 20.06
N GLY A 407 15.40 -14.22 20.44
CA GLY A 407 16.29 -15.31 20.88
C GLY A 407 17.24 -15.84 19.81
N SER A 408 16.95 -15.57 18.54
CA SER A 408 17.76 -15.98 17.39
C SER A 408 18.94 -15.05 17.07
N GLY A 409 19.23 -14.03 17.89
CA GLY A 409 20.32 -13.10 17.58
C GLY A 409 20.73 -12.19 18.74
N PRO A 410 21.92 -11.57 18.64
CA PRO A 410 22.48 -10.72 19.70
C PRO A 410 21.91 -9.29 19.70
N GLU A 411 21.17 -8.87 18.67
CA GLU A 411 20.65 -7.51 18.59
C GLU A 411 19.37 -7.35 19.41
N TYR A 412 19.27 -6.25 20.15
CA TYR A 412 17.99 -5.81 20.70
C TYR A 412 17.39 -4.69 19.85
N LEU A 413 16.10 -4.55 19.98
CA LEU A 413 15.22 -3.75 19.15
C LEU A 413 14.56 -2.72 20.04
N TYR A 414 14.39 -1.50 19.54
CA TYR A 414 13.34 -0.64 20.08
C TYR A 414 12.05 -0.88 19.33
N VAL A 415 10.99 -1.12 20.08
CA VAL A 415 9.64 -1.33 19.56
C VAL A 415 8.66 -0.45 20.33
N ALA A 416 7.46 -0.25 19.78
CA ALA A 416 6.44 0.56 20.42
C ALA A 416 6.01 -0.03 21.78
N LYS A 417 6.23 0.75 22.86
CA LYS A 417 5.86 0.40 24.24
C LYS A 417 4.40 -0.03 24.37
N SER A 418 3.50 0.65 23.67
CA SER A 418 2.05 0.43 23.74
C SER A 418 1.61 -0.97 23.29
N ARG A 419 2.45 -1.67 22.52
CA ARG A 419 2.16 -3.00 21.99
C ARG A 419 2.69 -4.13 22.88
N ILE A 420 3.80 -3.91 23.57
CA ILE A 420 4.46 -4.96 24.37
C ILE A 420 4.17 -4.80 25.88
N LEU A 421 4.30 -3.58 26.41
CA LEU A 421 4.27 -3.33 27.86
C LEU A 421 2.95 -3.75 28.53
N PRO A 422 1.75 -3.55 27.94
CA PRO A 422 0.50 -3.94 28.60
C PRO A 422 0.47 -5.41 29.03
N TRP A 423 1.14 -6.29 28.27
CA TRP A 423 1.15 -7.73 28.51
C TRP A 423 2.06 -8.16 29.67
N LYS A 424 3.01 -7.29 30.11
CA LYS A 424 3.81 -7.50 31.34
C LYS A 424 3.00 -7.37 32.63
N GLY A 425 1.75 -6.89 32.57
CA GLY A 425 0.88 -6.75 33.75
C GLY A 425 -0.27 -7.75 33.80
N TYR A 426 -0.40 -8.62 32.79
CA TYR A 426 -1.53 -9.53 32.70
C TYR A 426 -1.21 -10.80 33.48
N ASN A 427 -2.20 -11.29 34.23
CA ASN A 427 -2.17 -12.61 34.84
C ASN A 427 -2.99 -13.60 33.98
N THR A 428 -2.88 -14.89 34.29
CA THR A 428 -3.60 -15.95 33.57
C THR A 428 -5.11 -15.69 33.48
N GLU A 429 -5.72 -15.12 34.53
CA GLU A 429 -7.18 -14.89 34.58
C GLU A 429 -7.71 -13.95 33.50
N ARG A 430 -6.86 -13.04 32.99
CA ARG A 430 -7.23 -12.15 31.86
C ARG A 430 -7.37 -12.91 30.54
N PHE A 431 -6.71 -14.06 30.43
CA PHE A 431 -6.74 -14.92 29.26
C PHE A 431 -7.80 -16.02 29.36
N VAL A 432 -8.35 -16.29 30.55
CA VAL A 432 -9.37 -17.35 30.72
C VAL A 432 -10.73 -16.88 30.19
N GLN A 433 -11.37 -17.71 29.38
CA GLN A 433 -12.79 -17.57 29.10
C GLN A 433 -13.59 -18.05 30.33
N LYS A 434 -14.21 -17.13 31.06
CA LYS A 434 -14.84 -17.44 32.36
C LYS A 434 -16.17 -18.19 32.28
N ARG A 435 -16.73 -18.35 31.08
CA ARG A 435 -18.10 -18.83 30.84
C ARG A 435 -18.13 -19.84 29.70
N MET A 436 -19.03 -20.82 29.78
CA MET A 436 -19.24 -21.79 28.69
C MET A 436 -19.80 -21.15 27.43
N MET A 437 -20.54 -20.03 27.57
CA MET A 437 -21.04 -19.22 26.47
C MET A 437 -20.76 -17.73 26.74
N ASP A 438 -20.45 -16.97 25.70
CA ASP A 438 -20.20 -15.52 25.78
C ASP A 438 -21.30 -14.71 25.05
N ILE A 439 -22.55 -14.89 25.47
CA ILE A 439 -23.71 -14.17 24.91
C ILE A 439 -24.09 -13.00 25.83
N PRO A 440 -24.11 -11.75 25.35
CA PRO A 440 -24.62 -10.61 26.10
C PRO A 440 -26.12 -10.76 26.38
N ILE A 441 -26.58 -10.46 27.61
CA ILE A 441 -28.01 -10.55 27.97
C ILE A 441 -28.88 -9.68 27.06
N SER A 442 -28.35 -8.54 26.61
CA SER A 442 -29.01 -7.64 25.67
C SER A 442 -29.32 -8.28 24.32
N ASP A 443 -28.62 -9.35 23.97
CA ASP A 443 -28.73 -10.06 22.71
C ASP A 443 -29.57 -11.34 22.84
N ILE A 444 -30.21 -11.58 23.99
CA ILE A 444 -31.03 -12.77 24.23
C ILE A 444 -32.50 -12.43 24.03
N ASN A 445 -33.19 -13.25 23.25
CA ASN A 445 -34.63 -13.17 23.01
C ASN A 445 -35.39 -14.24 23.79
N GLU A 446 -34.80 -15.42 23.98
CA GLU A 446 -35.45 -16.52 24.68
C GLU A 446 -34.45 -17.33 25.50
N VAL A 447 -34.84 -17.75 26.70
CA VAL A 447 -34.13 -18.75 27.51
C VAL A 447 -35.13 -19.80 27.93
N GLU A 448 -34.89 -21.06 27.59
CA GLU A 448 -35.67 -22.21 28.02
C GLU A 448 -34.78 -23.14 28.84
N VAL A 449 -35.19 -23.47 30.06
CA VAL A 449 -34.46 -24.39 30.95
C VAL A 449 -35.39 -25.54 31.33
N ARG A 450 -34.95 -26.76 31.03
CA ARG A 450 -35.57 -28.00 31.50
C ARG A 450 -34.75 -28.52 32.68
N LEU A 451 -35.38 -28.68 33.84
CA LEU A 451 -34.73 -29.15 35.06
C LEU A 451 -35.74 -29.92 35.91
N GLY A 452 -35.41 -31.16 36.30
CA GLY A 452 -36.26 -31.99 37.18
C GLY A 452 -37.68 -32.20 36.63
N GLY A 453 -37.82 -32.43 35.32
CA GLY A 453 -39.12 -32.59 34.64
C GLY A 453 -39.91 -31.30 34.43
N LYS A 454 -39.46 -30.16 34.98
CA LYS A 454 -40.09 -28.85 34.84
C LYS A 454 -39.44 -28.06 33.70
N THR A 455 -40.25 -27.28 32.98
CA THR A 455 -39.78 -26.36 31.93
C THR A 455 -40.03 -24.92 32.35
N TYR A 456 -38.98 -24.10 32.32
CA TYR A 456 -39.01 -22.67 32.58
C TYR A 456 -38.61 -21.94 31.31
N LYS A 457 -39.45 -21.07 30.79
CA LYS A 457 -39.24 -20.38 29.52
C LYS A 457 -39.42 -18.88 29.69
N PHE A 458 -38.38 -18.12 29.39
CA PHE A 458 -38.32 -16.66 29.48
C PHE A 458 -38.27 -16.11 28.06
N ILE A 459 -39.26 -15.32 27.65
CA ILE A 459 -39.40 -14.81 26.30
C ILE A 459 -39.42 -13.28 26.36
N ARG A 460 -38.49 -12.63 25.66
CA ARG A 460 -38.41 -11.18 25.60
C ARG A 460 -39.57 -10.62 24.79
N ARG A 461 -40.26 -9.62 25.34
CA ARG A 461 -41.31 -8.85 24.65
C ARG A 461 -40.82 -7.46 24.25
N SER A 462 -40.04 -6.83 25.12
CA SER A 462 -39.44 -5.52 24.89
C SER A 462 -38.05 -5.44 25.53
N LYS A 463 -37.45 -4.25 25.59
CA LYS A 463 -36.18 -4.05 26.30
C LYS A 463 -36.28 -4.40 27.79
N GLU A 464 -37.44 -4.14 28.40
CA GLU A 464 -37.66 -4.33 29.84
C GLU A 464 -38.66 -5.43 30.18
N ASP A 465 -39.54 -5.80 29.25
CA ASP A 465 -40.65 -6.72 29.50
C ASP A 465 -40.35 -8.11 28.96
N TRP A 466 -40.62 -9.10 29.80
CA TRP A 466 -40.40 -10.51 29.50
C TRP A 466 -41.62 -11.32 29.91
N ARG A 467 -42.07 -12.20 29.01
CA ARG A 467 -43.09 -13.21 29.32
C ARG A 467 -42.38 -14.44 29.88
N VAL A 468 -42.70 -14.79 31.11
CA VAL A 468 -42.18 -15.99 31.78
C VAL A 468 -43.28 -17.04 31.78
N LYS A 469 -43.00 -18.19 31.16
CA LYS A 469 -43.82 -19.40 31.22
C LYS A 469 -43.13 -20.40 32.13
N THR A 470 -43.78 -20.75 33.22
CA THR A 470 -43.31 -21.73 34.21
C THR A 470 -44.29 -22.90 34.28
N PRO A 471 -43.98 -23.99 35.01
CA PRO A 471 -44.95 -25.07 35.21
C PRO A 471 -46.25 -24.63 35.89
N SER A 472 -46.23 -23.50 36.60
CA SER A 472 -47.40 -22.92 37.29
C SER A 472 -48.22 -21.95 36.44
N GLY A 473 -47.81 -21.63 35.20
CA GLY A 473 -48.53 -20.72 34.31
C GLY A 473 -47.63 -19.70 33.61
N ALA A 474 -48.23 -18.70 32.95
CA ALA A 474 -47.50 -17.67 32.20
C ALA A 474 -47.85 -16.26 32.68
N ARG A 475 -46.84 -15.39 32.83
CA ARG A 475 -47.00 -14.02 33.32
C ARG A 475 -45.94 -13.08 32.78
N ASP A 476 -46.22 -11.79 32.76
CA ASP A 476 -45.26 -10.76 32.36
C ASP A 476 -44.46 -10.26 33.57
N MET A 477 -43.15 -10.13 33.39
CA MET A 477 -42.21 -9.73 34.43
C MET A 477 -41.21 -8.73 33.85
N LYS A 478 -40.72 -7.83 34.69
CA LYS A 478 -39.64 -6.92 34.31
C LYS A 478 -38.29 -7.64 34.34
N ILE A 479 -37.39 -7.29 33.44
CA ILE A 479 -36.03 -7.86 33.35
C ILE A 479 -35.29 -7.78 34.70
N LYS A 480 -35.49 -6.73 35.50
CA LYS A 480 -34.88 -6.60 36.84
C LYS A 480 -35.22 -7.76 37.79
N GLN A 481 -36.40 -8.38 37.64
CA GLN A 481 -36.87 -9.47 38.48
C GLN A 481 -36.27 -10.83 38.08
N ILE A 482 -35.95 -11.01 36.79
CA ILE A 482 -35.51 -12.30 36.23
C ILE A 482 -34.07 -12.32 35.75
N ARG A 483 -33.43 -11.15 35.61
CA ARG A 483 -32.04 -11.01 35.16
C ARG A 483 -31.09 -11.91 35.96
N PRO A 484 -31.14 -11.96 37.30
CA PRO A 484 -30.22 -12.82 38.04
C PRO A 484 -30.39 -14.31 37.72
N THR A 485 -31.60 -14.74 37.36
CA THR A 485 -31.90 -16.12 36.93
C THR A 485 -31.37 -16.39 35.54
N ILE A 486 -31.59 -15.47 34.59
CA ILE A 486 -31.03 -15.57 33.23
C ILE A 486 -29.50 -15.59 33.27
N GLU A 487 -28.88 -14.72 34.07
CA GLU A 487 -27.43 -14.66 34.25
C GLU A 487 -26.86 -15.96 34.81
N ALA A 488 -27.48 -16.55 35.84
CA ALA A 488 -27.01 -17.81 36.41
C ALA A 488 -26.98 -18.96 35.38
N VAL A 489 -27.86 -18.94 34.38
CA VAL A 489 -27.90 -19.93 33.30
C VAL A 489 -26.89 -19.61 32.21
N VAL A 490 -26.94 -18.39 31.65
CA VAL A 490 -26.16 -18.01 30.47
C VAL A 490 -24.68 -17.80 30.81
N HIS A 491 -24.41 -17.23 31.99
CA HIS A 491 -23.08 -16.90 32.47
C HIS A 491 -22.57 -17.91 33.49
N MET A 492 -23.10 -19.14 33.45
CA MET A 492 -22.68 -20.22 34.32
C MET A 492 -21.16 -20.43 34.21
N ALA A 493 -20.50 -20.33 35.36
CA ALA A 493 -19.07 -20.54 35.47
C ALA A 493 -18.76 -22.05 35.46
N TYR A 494 -17.64 -22.40 34.85
CA TYR A 494 -17.06 -23.73 34.92
C TYR A 494 -15.71 -23.64 35.66
N LYS A 495 -15.22 -24.75 36.18
CA LYS A 495 -13.95 -24.80 36.91
C LYS A 495 -12.78 -25.20 36.03
N LYS A 496 -12.98 -26.18 35.16
CA LYS A 496 -11.99 -26.72 34.23
C LYS A 496 -12.68 -27.41 33.05
N VAL A 497 -11.91 -27.72 32.01
CA VAL A 497 -12.38 -28.50 30.86
C VAL A 497 -11.58 -29.80 30.73
N SER A 498 -12.19 -30.79 30.09
CA SER A 498 -11.53 -31.98 29.59
C SER A 498 -11.56 -31.97 28.07
N LEU A 499 -10.40 -32.26 27.46
CA LEU A 499 -10.21 -32.36 26.01
C LEU A 499 -10.62 -33.73 25.45
N ASP A 500 -11.38 -34.51 26.22
CA ASP A 500 -11.96 -35.76 25.76
C ASP A 500 -13.04 -35.50 24.69
N THR A 501 -12.63 -35.58 23.43
CA THR A 501 -13.52 -35.35 22.27
C THR A 501 -14.56 -36.45 22.06
N ALA A 502 -14.47 -37.59 22.75
CA ALA A 502 -15.46 -38.67 22.66
C ALA A 502 -16.69 -38.41 23.55
N PHE A 503 -16.61 -37.45 24.45
CA PHE A 503 -17.69 -37.13 25.37
C PHE A 503 -18.79 -36.30 24.70
N SER A 504 -20.02 -36.81 24.72
CA SER A 504 -21.21 -36.05 24.37
C SER A 504 -22.31 -36.27 25.42
N LEU A 505 -23.07 -35.22 25.71
CA LEU A 505 -24.30 -35.31 26.49
C LEU A 505 -25.46 -35.02 25.56
N ASP A 506 -26.45 -35.91 25.55
CA ASP A 506 -27.72 -35.68 24.89
C ASP A 506 -28.82 -35.34 25.90
N ALA A 507 -30.03 -35.11 25.38
CA ALA A 507 -31.18 -34.77 26.21
C ALA A 507 -31.60 -35.87 27.20
N SER A 508 -31.32 -37.14 26.89
CA SER A 508 -31.72 -38.29 27.72
C SER A 508 -30.76 -38.52 28.90
N HIS A 509 -29.53 -38.02 28.80
CA HIS A 509 -28.51 -38.15 29.83
C HIS A 509 -28.26 -36.85 30.63
N SER A 510 -29.07 -35.81 30.40
CA SER A 510 -28.95 -34.50 31.04
C SER A 510 -29.94 -34.30 32.20
N ASP A 511 -29.43 -33.88 33.36
CA ASP A 511 -30.24 -33.41 34.49
C ASP A 511 -30.84 -32.01 34.21
N MET A 512 -30.11 -31.20 33.44
CA MET A 512 -30.56 -29.89 32.99
C MET A 512 -30.19 -29.63 31.54
N ILE A 513 -31.13 -29.07 30.80
CA ILE A 513 -30.91 -28.58 29.44
C ILE A 513 -31.33 -27.12 29.41
N ALA A 514 -30.42 -26.25 28.99
CA ALA A 514 -30.73 -24.84 28.71
C ALA A 514 -30.64 -24.59 27.21
N SER A 515 -31.63 -23.93 26.63
CA SER A 515 -31.63 -23.45 25.25
C SER A 515 -31.78 -21.93 25.26
N ILE A 516 -30.82 -21.24 24.65
CA ILE A 516 -30.75 -19.78 24.58
C ILE A 516 -30.93 -19.41 23.12
N THR A 517 -31.95 -18.62 22.80
CA THR A 517 -32.14 -18.05 21.47
C THR A 517 -31.67 -16.60 21.47
N ASP A 518 -30.71 -16.28 20.62
CA ASP A 518 -30.21 -14.92 20.48
C ASP A 518 -31.13 -14.03 19.61
N LYS A 519 -30.75 -12.76 19.47
CA LYS A 519 -31.48 -11.75 18.72
C LYS A 519 -31.61 -12.05 17.23
N ASN A 520 -30.72 -12.88 16.69
CA ASN A 520 -30.72 -13.31 15.29
C ASN A 520 -31.50 -14.62 15.10
N GLY A 521 -32.03 -15.21 16.17
CA GLY A 521 -32.78 -16.47 16.12
C GLY A 521 -31.90 -17.72 16.19
N ALA A 522 -30.57 -17.59 16.34
CA ALA A 522 -29.71 -18.75 16.52
C ALA A 522 -29.91 -19.34 17.92
N LYS A 523 -29.99 -20.67 17.99
CA LYS A 523 -30.18 -21.42 19.23
C LYS A 523 -28.86 -22.01 19.70
N HIS A 524 -28.53 -21.75 20.97
CA HIS A 524 -27.36 -22.25 21.66
C HIS A 524 -27.83 -23.14 22.81
N ARG A 525 -27.33 -24.37 22.92
CA ARG A 525 -27.76 -25.31 23.97
C ARG A 525 -26.63 -25.66 24.92
N LEU A 526 -26.98 -25.75 26.20
CA LEU A 526 -26.15 -26.31 27.25
C LEU A 526 -26.83 -27.55 27.83
N TYR A 527 -26.05 -28.60 27.99
CA TYR A 527 -26.45 -29.87 28.58
C TYR A 527 -25.61 -30.10 29.82
N LEU A 528 -26.25 -30.36 30.96
CA LEU A 528 -25.58 -30.68 32.22
C LEU A 528 -26.02 -32.04 32.71
N GLY A 529 -25.07 -32.91 32.98
CA GLY A 529 -25.30 -34.26 33.47
C GLY A 529 -25.42 -34.36 34.99
N LYS A 530 -25.46 -35.63 35.42
CA LYS A 530 -25.47 -36.03 36.84
C LYS A 530 -24.15 -35.66 37.54
N PRO A 531 -24.15 -35.44 38.86
CA PRO A 531 -22.94 -35.09 39.59
C PRO A 531 -21.93 -36.25 39.57
N GLU A 532 -20.68 -35.92 39.26
CA GLU A 532 -19.48 -36.76 39.32
C GLU A 532 -18.55 -36.15 40.39
N GLY A 533 -18.76 -36.53 41.65
CA GLY A 533 -18.08 -35.91 42.80
C GLY A 533 -18.51 -34.45 43.02
N GLU A 534 -17.55 -33.53 43.08
CA GLU A 534 -17.82 -32.09 43.29
C GLU A 534 -18.27 -31.35 42.01
N PHE A 535 -18.19 -32.01 40.85
CA PHE A 535 -18.48 -31.43 39.55
C PHE A 535 -19.66 -32.10 38.86
N ARG A 536 -20.25 -31.39 37.92
CA ARG A 536 -21.20 -31.90 36.94
C ARG A 536 -20.59 -31.76 35.56
N PRO A 537 -20.60 -32.83 34.75
CA PRO A 537 -20.15 -32.74 33.38
C PRO A 537 -21.16 -31.91 32.58
N ALA A 538 -20.65 -31.00 31.77
CA ALA A 538 -21.45 -30.13 30.95
C ALA A 538 -20.92 -30.09 29.51
N TYR A 539 -21.84 -29.90 28.58
CA TYR A 539 -21.58 -29.85 27.16
C TYR A 539 -22.31 -28.65 26.56
N ALA A 540 -21.59 -27.82 25.81
CA ALA A 540 -22.19 -26.77 25.01
C ALA A 540 -22.29 -27.25 23.56
N GLU A 541 -23.46 -27.12 22.95
CA GLU A 541 -23.71 -27.60 21.58
C GLU A 541 -22.73 -26.96 20.59
N GLY A 542 -22.04 -27.80 19.83
CA GLY A 542 -21.02 -27.37 18.86
C GLY A 542 -19.60 -27.33 19.41
N GLU A 543 -19.42 -27.36 20.73
CA GLU A 543 -18.10 -27.53 21.34
C GLU A 543 -17.65 -29.00 21.22
N LYS A 544 -16.34 -29.24 21.24
CA LYS A 544 -15.74 -30.59 21.22
C LYS A 544 -15.09 -30.96 22.55
N ILE A 545 -15.55 -30.33 23.63
CA ILE A 545 -14.94 -30.40 24.95
C ILE A 545 -16.01 -30.62 26.03
N LYS A 546 -15.58 -31.27 27.12
CA LYS A 546 -16.39 -31.48 28.33
C LYS A 546 -16.05 -30.38 29.34
N PHE A 547 -17.02 -29.56 29.71
CA PHE A 547 -16.89 -28.61 30.82
C PHE A 547 -17.16 -29.32 32.15
N LEU A 548 -16.44 -28.94 33.20
CA LEU A 548 -16.70 -29.40 34.56
C LEU A 548 -17.21 -28.23 35.40
N VAL A 549 -18.50 -28.28 35.70
CA VAL A 549 -19.25 -27.24 36.40
C VAL A 549 -19.34 -27.61 37.88
N PRO A 550 -18.94 -26.74 38.83
CA PRO A 550 -19.13 -27.02 40.24
C PRO A 550 -20.60 -27.24 40.59
N THR A 551 -20.92 -28.25 41.39
CA THR A 551 -22.30 -28.51 41.84
C THR A 551 -23.01 -27.27 42.43
N PRO A 552 -22.34 -26.39 43.21
CA PRO A 552 -22.97 -25.15 43.69
C PRO A 552 -23.47 -24.20 42.59
N ALA A 553 -22.84 -24.18 41.41
CA ALA A 553 -23.30 -23.35 40.30
C ALA A 553 -24.62 -23.86 39.71
N TYR A 554 -24.79 -25.19 39.65
CA TYR A 554 -26.05 -25.83 39.28
C TYR A 554 -27.15 -25.56 40.31
N ASP A 555 -26.83 -25.69 41.61
CA ASP A 555 -27.78 -25.45 42.69
C ASP A 555 -28.25 -23.99 42.73
N ASP A 556 -27.37 -23.04 42.39
CA ASP A 556 -27.75 -21.63 42.26
C ASP A 556 -28.80 -21.41 41.16
N VAL A 557 -28.64 -22.04 39.99
CA VAL A 557 -29.65 -22.00 38.93
C VAL A 557 -30.97 -22.59 39.39
N LYS A 558 -30.95 -23.78 39.99
CA LYS A 558 -32.17 -24.44 40.50
C LYS A 558 -32.90 -23.53 41.49
N ARG A 559 -32.19 -23.01 42.49
CA ARG A 559 -32.73 -22.11 43.52
C ARG A 559 -33.34 -20.84 42.91
N ARG A 560 -32.69 -20.24 41.91
CA ARG A 560 -33.19 -19.03 41.24
C ARG A 560 -34.43 -19.31 40.39
N LEU A 561 -34.50 -20.44 39.70
CA LEU A 561 -35.70 -20.86 38.96
C LEU A 561 -36.90 -21.09 39.90
N GLU A 562 -36.68 -21.73 41.05
CA GLU A 562 -37.71 -21.91 42.08
C GLU A 562 -38.15 -20.59 42.71
N ASN A 563 -37.22 -19.67 42.97
CA ASN A 563 -37.54 -18.35 43.49
C ASN A 563 -38.36 -17.52 42.49
N VAL A 564 -38.14 -17.69 41.19
CA VAL A 564 -38.99 -17.05 40.19
C VAL A 564 -40.43 -17.44 40.44
N LEU A 565 -40.79 -18.70 40.69
CA LEU A 565 -42.17 -19.13 40.96
C LEU A 565 -42.86 -18.36 42.11
N LYS A 566 -42.09 -17.88 43.09
CA LYS A 566 -42.59 -17.18 44.28
C LYS A 566 -42.75 -15.67 44.10
N LEU A 567 -42.13 -15.09 43.07
CA LEU A 567 -42.28 -13.66 42.76
C LEU A 567 -43.74 -13.38 42.39
N LYS A 568 -44.35 -12.37 43.01
CA LYS A 568 -45.71 -11.90 42.68
C LYS A 568 -45.68 -10.89 41.55
#